data_AF-X1UBW2-F1
#
_entry.id   AF-X1UBW2-F1
#
_cell.length_a   1.000
_cell.length_b   1.000
_cell.length_c   1.000
_cell.angle_alpha   90.00
_cell.angle_beta   90.00
_cell.angle_gamma   90.00
#
_symmetry.space_group_name_H-M   'P 1'
#
loop_
_entity.id
_entity.type
_entity.pdbx_description
1 polymer ?
#
loop_
_entity_poly.entity_id
_entity_poly.type
_entity_poly.pdbx_seq_one_letter_code
_entity_poly.pdbx_strand_id
1 'polypeptide(L)'
;MTKTLEEINKKIEQGKAVVVTAEEIIDLVEEKGVTKAAEEVDVVTTGTFGPMCSSGAYFNIGHTKPRIKLGGGRTYLNDVLAYPGFAATDLCIGANALPDDDPRNRIFPGEFNYGGGHVIEELVAGKDIRLVATAHGTDCYPRKRLETWINIKDLNEAVLFDIRNAYQNYNVAVNLSDKAIYTYMGMLKPELGNA
;
A
#
# COMPACT_ATOMS: atom_id res chain seq x y z
N MET A 1 12.56 -37.23 -2.83
CA MET A 1 11.16 -37.43 -2.36
C MET A 1 10.63 -36.08 -1.92
N THR A 2 9.36 -35.77 -2.19
CA THR A 2 8.75 -34.50 -1.78
C THR A 2 8.48 -34.54 -0.27
N LYS A 3 9.00 -33.58 0.50
CA LYS A 3 8.70 -33.43 1.93
C LYS A 3 7.22 -33.16 2.14
N THR A 4 6.63 -33.67 3.21
CA THR A 4 5.23 -33.33 3.56
C THR A 4 5.17 -32.09 4.45
N LEU A 5 4.03 -31.40 4.46
CA LEU A 5 3.80 -30.27 5.36
C LEU A 5 3.87 -30.69 6.84
N GLU A 6 3.39 -31.89 7.17
CA GLU A 6 3.45 -32.45 8.53
C GLU A 6 4.90 -32.66 9.00
N GLU A 7 5.77 -33.16 8.11
CA GLU A 7 7.20 -33.32 8.40
C GLU A 7 7.88 -31.97 8.64
N ILE A 8 7.61 -30.97 7.79
CA ILE A 8 8.16 -29.62 7.92
C ILE A 8 7.68 -28.97 9.22
N ASN A 9 6.39 -29.02 9.53
CA ASN A 9 5.83 -28.46 10.77
C ASN A 9 6.46 -29.08 12.02
N LYS A 10 6.64 -30.41 12.03
CA LYS A 10 7.32 -31.09 13.14
C LYS A 10 8.77 -30.63 13.32
N LYS A 11 9.49 -30.36 12.23
CA LYS A 11 10.86 -29.79 12.32
C LYS A 11 10.85 -28.35 12.85
N ILE A 12 9.88 -27.53 12.45
CA ILE A 12 9.71 -26.16 12.94
C ILE A 12 9.46 -26.17 14.46
N GLU A 13 8.51 -26.98 14.95
CA GLU A 13 8.22 -27.14 16.38
C GLU A 13 9.43 -27.60 17.20
N GLN A 14 10.29 -28.43 16.59
CA GLN A 14 11.52 -28.92 17.23
C GLN A 14 12.71 -27.96 17.12
N GLY A 15 12.57 -26.82 16.42
CA GLY A 15 13.69 -25.91 16.14
C GLY A 15 14.77 -26.51 15.24
N LYS A 16 14.41 -27.48 14.38
CA LYS A 16 15.31 -28.21 13.48
C LYS A 16 15.09 -27.92 12.00
N ALA A 17 14.12 -27.08 11.66
CA ALA A 17 13.85 -26.73 10.28
C ALA A 17 15.01 -25.92 9.71
N VAL A 18 15.48 -26.31 8.52
CA VAL A 18 16.44 -25.51 7.76
C VAL A 18 15.64 -24.44 7.00
N VAL A 19 15.75 -23.19 7.46
CA VAL A 19 15.08 -22.03 6.88
C VAL A 19 16.13 -21.15 6.20
N VAL A 20 15.90 -20.81 4.95
CA VAL A 20 16.78 -19.93 4.16
C VAL A 20 15.95 -18.83 3.50
N THR A 21 16.60 -17.79 3.02
CA THR A 21 16.01 -16.73 2.20
C THR A 21 16.01 -17.09 0.71
N ALA A 22 15.23 -16.35 -0.08
CA ALA A 22 15.18 -16.48 -1.52
C ALA A 22 16.51 -16.09 -2.21
N GLU A 23 17.37 -15.34 -1.53
CA GLU A 23 18.72 -15.04 -2.01
C GLU A 23 19.66 -16.22 -1.70
N GLU A 24 19.66 -16.73 -0.46
CA GLU A 24 20.53 -17.84 -0.03
C GLU A 24 20.25 -19.16 -0.77
N ILE A 25 19.01 -19.40 -1.22
CA ILE A 25 18.68 -20.63 -1.95
C ILE A 25 19.34 -20.68 -3.34
N ILE A 26 19.65 -19.51 -3.94
CA ILE A 26 20.29 -19.45 -5.26
C ILE A 26 21.68 -20.08 -5.18
N ASP A 27 22.49 -19.63 -4.22
CA ASP A 27 23.86 -20.13 -4.01
C ASP A 27 23.86 -21.63 -3.67
N LEU A 28 22.92 -22.09 -2.82
CA LEU A 28 22.78 -23.50 -2.46
C LEU A 28 22.48 -24.39 -3.67
N VAL A 29 21.63 -23.91 -4.59
CA VAL A 29 21.29 -24.63 -5.81
C VAL A 29 22.47 -24.67 -6.77
N GLU A 30 23.23 -23.58 -6.90
CA GLU A 30 24.44 -23.53 -7.73
C GLU A 30 25.52 -24.51 -7.22
N GLU A 31 25.73 -24.59 -5.90
CA GLU A 31 26.74 -25.45 -5.30
C GLU A 31 26.33 -26.94 -5.32
N LYS A 32 25.10 -27.25 -4.92
CA LYS A 32 24.69 -28.64 -4.61
C LYS A 32 23.75 -29.25 -5.63
N GLY A 33 23.19 -28.43 -6.52
CA GLY A 33 22.13 -28.80 -7.44
C GLY A 33 20.74 -28.84 -6.79
N VAL A 34 19.72 -28.63 -7.62
CA VAL A 34 18.30 -28.47 -7.22
C VAL A 34 17.81 -29.61 -6.31
N THR A 35 18.12 -30.87 -6.65
CA THR A 35 17.62 -32.03 -5.90
C THR A 35 18.14 -32.06 -4.47
N LYS A 36 19.45 -31.82 -4.27
CA LYS A 36 20.03 -31.83 -2.92
C LYS A 36 19.59 -30.61 -2.11
N ALA A 37 19.54 -29.44 -2.74
CA ALA A 37 19.05 -28.23 -2.08
C ALA A 37 17.61 -28.41 -1.57
N ALA A 38 16.73 -29.01 -2.36
CA ALA A 38 15.35 -29.32 -1.96
C ALA A 38 15.26 -30.37 -0.83
N GLU A 39 16.20 -31.32 -0.76
CA GLU A 39 16.27 -32.31 0.32
C GLU A 39 16.75 -31.70 1.65
N GLU A 40 17.68 -30.73 1.60
CA GLU A 40 18.23 -30.07 2.79
C GLU A 40 17.31 -28.96 3.32
N VAL A 41 16.80 -28.09 2.46
CA VAL A 41 16.04 -26.89 2.85
C VAL A 41 14.57 -27.21 3.12
N ASP A 42 14.08 -26.85 4.29
CA ASP A 42 12.69 -27.12 4.71
C ASP A 42 11.76 -25.95 4.39
N VAL A 43 12.24 -24.71 4.52
CA VAL A 43 11.46 -23.49 4.22
C VAL A 43 12.34 -22.48 3.49
N VAL A 44 11.83 -21.95 2.37
CA VAL A 44 12.41 -20.76 1.72
C VAL A 44 11.52 -19.58 2.07
N THR A 45 12.12 -18.56 2.65
CA THR A 45 11.48 -17.30 2.99
C THR A 45 11.79 -16.27 1.93
N THR A 46 10.82 -15.45 1.56
CA THR A 46 11.04 -14.35 0.61
C THR A 46 10.41 -13.10 1.16
N GLY A 47 11.11 -11.97 1.02
CA GLY A 47 10.59 -10.65 1.29
C GLY A 47 10.30 -9.97 -0.04
N THR A 48 9.09 -9.48 -0.23
CA THR A 48 8.75 -8.63 -1.37
C THR A 48 8.58 -7.19 -0.89
N PHE A 49 9.23 -6.26 -1.58
CA PHE A 49 8.96 -4.84 -1.42
C PHE A 49 8.19 -4.37 -2.65
N GLY A 50 6.93 -4.03 -2.46
CA GLY A 50 6.07 -3.54 -3.52
C GLY A 50 4.96 -2.68 -2.93
N PRO A 51 4.40 -1.74 -3.72
CA PRO A 51 3.25 -0.96 -3.29
C PRO A 51 2.09 -1.92 -2.96
N MET A 52 1.70 -1.94 -1.68
CA MET A 52 0.63 -2.82 -1.19
C MET A 52 -0.71 -2.08 -1.27
N CYS A 53 -1.76 -2.77 -1.74
CA CYS A 53 -3.09 -2.19 -1.68
C CYS A 53 -3.49 -2.09 -0.19
N SER A 54 -4.12 -1.00 0.26
CA SER A 54 -4.40 -0.66 1.71
C SER A 54 -3.31 0.11 2.44
N SER A 55 -2.18 0.37 1.81
CA SER A 55 -1.25 1.36 2.33
C SER A 55 -1.86 2.76 2.25
N GLY A 56 -1.59 3.57 3.26
CA GLY A 56 -2.04 4.95 3.35
C GLY A 56 -1.18 5.75 4.31
N ALA A 57 -1.42 7.05 4.37
CA ALA A 57 -0.77 7.94 5.30
C ALA A 57 -1.80 8.83 5.98
N TYR A 58 -1.65 9.06 7.28
CA TYR A 58 -2.37 10.11 7.99
C TYR A 58 -1.38 11.14 8.53
N PHE A 59 -1.81 12.39 8.56
CA PHE A 59 -0.97 13.50 9.01
C PHE A 59 -1.79 14.66 9.56
N ASN A 60 -1.16 15.41 10.46
CA ASN A 60 -1.69 16.62 11.05
C ASN A 60 -0.93 17.84 10.52
N ILE A 61 -1.64 18.74 9.83
CA ILE A 61 -1.03 19.91 9.17
C ILE A 61 -0.83 21.11 10.11
N GLY A 62 -1.20 20.98 11.37
CA GLY A 62 -1.25 22.09 12.32
C GLY A 62 -2.29 23.15 12.00
N HIS A 63 -2.42 24.14 12.90
CA HIS A 63 -3.42 25.18 12.75
C HIS A 63 -2.93 26.33 11.87
N THR A 64 -3.76 26.68 10.88
CA THR A 64 -3.60 27.91 10.11
C THR A 64 -4.05 29.15 10.90
N LYS A 65 -3.69 30.34 10.42
CA LYS A 65 -4.14 31.63 10.95
C LYS A 65 -4.77 32.47 9.83
N PRO A 66 -6.07 32.81 9.86
CA PRO A 66 -7.09 32.31 10.78
C PRO A 66 -7.29 30.79 10.70
N ARG A 67 -7.76 30.18 11.79
CA ARG A 67 -7.93 28.72 11.91
C ARG A 67 -9.00 28.18 10.95
N ILE A 68 -8.78 26.97 10.47
CA ILE A 68 -9.72 26.17 9.67
C ILE A 68 -10.04 24.85 10.37
N LYS A 69 -11.28 24.38 10.24
CA LYS A 69 -11.71 23.05 10.68
C LYS A 69 -11.98 22.21 9.45
N LEU A 70 -10.99 21.43 9.01
CA LEU A 70 -11.07 20.56 7.84
C LEU A 70 -12.13 19.47 7.99
N GLY A 71 -12.36 18.98 9.22
CA GLY A 71 -13.38 17.97 9.52
C GLY A 71 -14.77 18.35 9.05
N GLY A 72 -15.33 17.49 8.19
CA GLY A 72 -16.61 17.71 7.50
C GLY A 72 -16.51 18.55 6.21
N GLY A 73 -15.29 18.86 5.77
CA GLY A 73 -14.99 19.53 4.50
C GLY A 73 -14.46 18.57 3.43
N ARG A 74 -13.80 19.14 2.42
CA ARG A 74 -13.16 18.41 1.31
C ARG A 74 -11.74 18.92 1.13
N THR A 75 -10.77 18.03 1.05
CA THR A 75 -9.34 18.37 0.96
C THR A 75 -8.67 17.60 -0.15
N TYR A 76 -7.75 18.23 -0.85
CA TYR A 76 -6.95 17.68 -1.94
C TYR A 76 -5.47 17.95 -1.71
N LEU A 77 -4.64 17.01 -2.14
CA LEU A 77 -3.19 17.05 -2.13
C LEU A 77 -2.71 16.78 -3.55
N ASN A 78 -2.12 17.76 -4.22
CA ASN A 78 -1.82 17.70 -5.66
C ASN A 78 -3.01 17.17 -6.47
N ASP A 79 -4.19 17.73 -6.21
CA ASP A 79 -5.47 17.37 -6.84
C ASP A 79 -5.97 15.92 -6.56
N VAL A 80 -5.28 15.17 -5.69
CA VAL A 80 -5.72 13.86 -5.18
C VAL A 80 -6.52 14.03 -3.89
N LEU A 81 -7.69 13.38 -3.81
CA LEU A 81 -8.58 13.49 -2.64
C LEU A 81 -7.92 12.94 -1.36
N ALA A 82 -7.89 13.75 -0.31
CA ALA A 82 -7.52 13.37 1.05
C ALA A 82 -8.72 13.52 1.99
N TYR A 83 -8.94 12.53 2.84
CA TYR A 83 -10.07 12.48 3.77
C TYR A 83 -9.78 13.29 5.04
N PRO A 84 -10.55 14.35 5.34
CA PRO A 84 -10.30 15.22 6.49
C PRO A 84 -11.17 14.87 7.72
N GLY A 85 -11.87 13.73 7.73
CA GLY A 85 -12.99 13.50 8.63
C GLY A 85 -12.66 13.23 10.11
N PHE A 86 -11.40 13.28 10.52
CA PHE A 86 -10.99 12.90 11.87
C PHE A 86 -11.15 14.03 12.90
N ALA A 87 -10.65 15.23 12.58
CA ALA A 87 -10.70 16.38 13.49
C ALA A 87 -10.47 17.70 12.73
N ALA A 88 -9.85 18.71 13.36
CA ALA A 88 -9.76 20.05 12.79
C ALA A 88 -8.70 20.17 11.69
N THR A 89 -7.59 19.43 11.78
CA THR A 89 -6.40 19.61 10.92
C THR A 89 -5.78 18.27 10.51
N ASP A 90 -6.56 17.20 10.62
CA ASP A 90 -6.12 15.82 10.44
C ASP A 90 -6.62 15.29 9.10
N LEU A 91 -5.71 14.71 8.33
CA LEU A 91 -5.95 14.21 6.99
C LEU A 91 -5.50 12.75 6.89
N CYS A 92 -6.17 11.99 6.02
CA CYS A 92 -5.73 10.67 5.60
C CYS A 92 -5.79 10.57 4.09
N ILE A 93 -4.78 9.96 3.47
CA ILE A 93 -4.75 9.65 2.04
C ILE A 93 -4.43 8.17 1.85
N GLY A 94 -5.15 7.51 0.96
CA GLY A 94 -4.87 6.12 0.58
C GLY A 94 -3.97 6.07 -0.65
N ALA A 95 -3.06 5.09 -0.73
CA ALA A 95 -2.16 4.94 -1.87
C ALA A 95 -2.89 4.74 -3.21
N ASN A 96 -4.13 4.22 -3.18
CA ASN A 96 -4.97 4.00 -4.36
C ASN A 96 -5.94 5.17 -4.66
N ALA A 97 -5.78 6.32 -3.99
CA ALA A 97 -6.57 7.51 -4.33
C ALA A 97 -6.17 8.03 -5.71
N LEU A 98 -7.14 8.54 -6.47
CA LEU A 98 -6.92 9.13 -7.79
C LEU A 98 -7.50 10.55 -7.82
N PRO A 99 -7.01 11.43 -8.71
CA PRO A 99 -7.70 12.66 -9.05
C PRO A 99 -9.16 12.40 -9.46
N ASP A 100 -10.05 13.36 -9.17
CA ASP A 100 -11.47 13.23 -9.50
C ASP A 100 -11.70 13.09 -11.01
N ASP A 101 -10.89 13.82 -11.80
CA ASP A 101 -10.91 13.93 -13.26
C ASP A 101 -10.05 12.89 -13.99
N ASP A 102 -9.38 11.99 -13.26
CA ASP A 102 -8.59 10.91 -13.86
C ASP A 102 -9.45 10.10 -14.87
N PRO A 103 -8.93 9.83 -16.09
CA PRO A 103 -9.66 9.12 -17.13
C PRO A 103 -9.94 7.66 -16.75
N ARG A 104 -9.23 7.11 -15.76
CA ARG A 104 -9.32 5.72 -15.30
C ARG A 104 -9.27 4.79 -16.51
N ASN A 105 -10.14 3.78 -16.56
CA ASN A 105 -10.25 2.87 -17.69
C ASN A 105 -11.23 3.35 -18.79
N ARG A 106 -11.50 4.66 -18.93
CA ARG A 106 -12.32 5.16 -20.05
C ARG A 106 -11.69 4.88 -21.40
N ILE A 107 -10.36 4.98 -21.49
CA ILE A 107 -9.55 4.48 -22.60
C ILE A 107 -8.73 3.34 -22.02
N PHE A 108 -8.90 2.13 -22.54
CA PHE A 108 -8.25 0.95 -21.98
C PHE A 108 -6.95 0.62 -22.72
N PRO A 109 -5.83 0.36 -22.02
CA PRO A 109 -5.67 0.44 -20.56
C PRO A 109 -5.55 1.89 -20.06
N GLY A 110 -6.06 2.17 -18.86
CA GLY A 110 -5.88 3.48 -18.23
C GLY A 110 -4.41 3.75 -17.88
N GLU A 111 -4.00 5.02 -17.94
CA GLU A 111 -2.60 5.42 -17.73
C GLU A 111 -2.21 5.53 -16.24
N PHE A 112 -3.15 5.97 -15.39
CA PHE A 112 -2.96 6.13 -13.93
C PHE A 112 -1.67 6.90 -13.55
N ASN A 113 -1.41 8.02 -14.24
CA ASN A 113 -0.14 8.75 -14.17
C ASN A 113 0.18 9.34 -12.79
N TYR A 114 -0.83 9.63 -11.97
CA TYR A 114 -0.64 10.24 -10.65
C TYR A 114 -1.77 9.87 -9.69
N GLY A 115 -1.46 9.76 -8.40
CA GLY A 115 -2.41 9.29 -7.38
C GLY A 115 -1.83 9.33 -5.98
N GLY A 116 -2.53 8.73 -5.02
CA GLY A 116 -2.19 8.83 -3.60
C GLY A 116 -0.82 8.25 -3.26
N GLY A 117 -0.41 7.15 -3.91
CA GLY A 117 0.92 6.58 -3.75
C GLY A 117 2.03 7.56 -4.16
N HIS A 118 1.81 8.30 -5.25
CA HIS A 118 2.72 9.35 -5.69
C HIS A 118 2.77 10.50 -4.69
N VAL A 119 1.63 10.99 -4.21
CA VAL A 119 1.58 12.05 -3.17
C VAL A 119 2.36 11.64 -1.92
N ILE A 120 2.19 10.39 -1.46
CA ILE A 120 2.89 9.86 -0.29
C ILE A 120 4.40 9.80 -0.55
N GLU A 121 4.83 9.28 -1.70
CA GLU A 121 6.25 9.23 -2.10
C GLU A 121 6.86 10.64 -2.11
N GLU A 122 6.19 11.59 -2.75
CA GLU A 122 6.68 12.96 -2.88
C GLU A 122 6.78 13.65 -1.53
N LEU A 123 5.80 13.44 -0.65
CA LEU A 123 5.84 13.96 0.72
C LEU A 123 7.02 13.38 1.49
N VAL A 124 7.24 12.07 1.44
CA VAL A 124 8.37 11.39 2.09
C VAL A 124 9.72 11.84 1.52
N ALA A 125 9.78 12.11 0.21
CA ALA A 125 10.95 12.68 -0.45
C ALA A 125 11.20 14.16 -0.07
N GLY A 126 10.31 14.78 0.70
CA GLY A 126 10.43 16.16 1.14
C GLY A 126 10.15 17.17 0.03
N LYS A 127 9.34 16.81 -0.98
CA LYS A 127 8.80 17.75 -1.97
C LYS A 127 7.61 18.52 -1.38
N ASP A 128 7.37 19.69 -1.95
CA ASP A 128 6.20 20.49 -1.59
C ASP A 128 4.95 19.95 -2.26
N ILE A 129 3.89 19.77 -1.46
CA ILE A 129 2.59 19.26 -1.89
C ILE A 129 1.56 20.40 -1.82
N ARG A 130 0.83 20.62 -2.90
CA ARG A 130 -0.25 21.60 -2.95
C ARG A 130 -1.45 21.08 -2.16
N LEU A 131 -1.81 21.76 -1.09
CA LEU A 131 -3.00 21.50 -0.30
C LEU A 131 -4.11 22.48 -0.68
N VAL A 132 -5.26 21.94 -1.10
CA VAL A 132 -6.49 22.70 -1.34
C VAL A 132 -7.61 22.13 -0.49
N ALA A 133 -8.18 22.94 0.40
CA ALA A 133 -9.26 22.54 1.27
C ALA A 133 -10.42 23.53 1.27
N THR A 134 -11.64 22.99 1.36
CA THR A 134 -12.87 23.73 1.59
C THR A 134 -13.60 23.14 2.80
N ALA A 135 -14.11 24.01 3.68
CA ALA A 135 -14.78 23.61 4.91
C ALA A 135 -15.83 24.65 5.34
N HIS A 136 -16.68 24.27 6.29
CA HIS A 136 -17.59 25.21 6.95
C HIS A 136 -16.83 26.03 8.00
N GLY A 137 -17.28 27.27 8.20
CA GLY A 137 -16.73 28.15 9.22
C GLY A 137 -17.47 28.02 10.55
N THR A 138 -16.77 28.24 11.64
CA THR A 138 -17.34 28.44 12.98
C THR A 138 -16.72 29.69 13.61
N ASP A 139 -17.23 30.12 14.77
CA ASP A 139 -16.65 31.28 15.47
C ASP A 139 -15.17 31.06 15.85
N CYS A 140 -14.80 29.83 16.21
CA CYS A 140 -13.42 29.47 16.56
C CYS A 140 -12.55 29.02 15.37
N TYR A 141 -13.18 28.67 14.23
CA TYR A 141 -12.52 28.28 12.97
C TYR A 141 -13.14 29.02 11.79
N PRO A 142 -12.88 30.34 11.64
CA PRO A 142 -13.62 31.16 10.69
C PRO A 142 -13.19 30.97 9.22
N ARG A 143 -12.01 30.38 8.97
CA ARG A 143 -11.51 30.14 7.61
C ARG A 143 -12.31 29.02 6.94
N LYS A 144 -12.82 29.28 5.73
CA LYS A 144 -13.63 28.32 4.94
C LYS A 144 -12.90 27.71 3.74
N ARG A 145 -11.79 28.31 3.31
CA ARG A 145 -10.95 27.83 2.21
C ARG A 145 -9.48 27.99 2.58
N LEU A 146 -8.68 26.99 2.24
CA LEU A 146 -7.25 26.99 2.38
C LEU A 146 -6.64 26.52 1.06
N GLU A 147 -5.68 27.27 0.55
CA GLU A 147 -4.86 26.87 -0.59
C GLU A 147 -3.43 27.27 -0.25
N THR A 148 -2.54 26.28 -0.15
CA THR A 148 -1.16 26.47 0.29
C THR A 148 -0.29 25.32 -0.19
N TRP A 149 1.02 25.45 0.02
CA TRP A 149 1.96 24.34 -0.07
C TRP A 149 2.26 23.82 1.34
N ILE A 150 2.48 22.51 1.46
CA ILE A 150 2.94 21.84 2.67
C ILE A 150 4.14 20.95 2.35
N ASN A 151 5.07 20.83 3.28
CA ASN A 151 6.18 19.88 3.23
C ASN A 151 6.12 18.94 4.44
N ILE A 152 6.75 17.76 4.37
CA ILE A 152 6.82 16.85 5.53
C ILE A 152 7.44 17.51 6.77
N LYS A 153 8.33 18.49 6.57
CA LYS A 153 8.97 19.26 7.64
C LYS A 153 8.03 20.25 8.35
N ASP A 154 6.91 20.59 7.72
CA ASP A 154 5.91 21.52 8.27
C ASP A 154 4.82 20.80 9.09
N LEU A 155 4.74 19.48 8.97
CA LEU A 155 3.69 18.67 9.60
C LEU A 155 3.99 18.43 11.08
N ASN A 156 2.95 18.51 11.92
CA ASN A 156 3.07 18.13 13.33
C ASN A 156 3.26 16.62 13.48
N GLU A 157 2.60 15.84 12.63
CA GLU A 157 2.63 14.38 12.64
C GLU A 157 2.42 13.89 11.20
N ALA A 158 3.15 12.83 10.84
CA ALA A 158 2.95 12.07 9.62
C ALA A 158 3.26 10.60 9.88
N VAL A 159 2.28 9.74 9.61
CA VAL A 159 2.37 8.30 9.86
C VAL A 159 1.98 7.55 8.62
N LEU A 160 2.90 6.72 8.13
CA LEU A 160 2.63 5.72 7.11
C LEU A 160 2.04 4.49 7.81
N PHE A 161 0.94 3.98 7.29
CA PHE A 161 0.26 2.84 7.88
C PHE A 161 -0.35 1.95 6.80
N ASP A 162 -0.66 0.73 7.23
CA ASP A 162 -1.36 -0.24 6.41
C ASP A 162 -2.47 -0.90 7.22
N ILE A 163 -3.69 -0.84 6.70
CA ILE A 163 -4.89 -1.29 7.42
C ILE A 163 -5.01 -2.84 7.41
N ARG A 164 -4.31 -3.53 6.49
CA ARG A 164 -4.54 -4.97 6.23
C ARG A 164 -3.27 -5.84 6.28
N ASN A 165 -2.13 -5.38 6.80
CA ASN A 165 -0.86 -6.13 6.69
C ASN A 165 -0.66 -7.35 7.60
N ALA A 166 -1.56 -7.64 8.54
CA ALA A 166 -1.40 -8.79 9.44
C ALA A 166 -2.59 -9.76 9.32
N TYR A 167 -2.38 -10.87 8.62
CA TYR A 167 -3.32 -11.98 8.54
C TYR A 167 -2.57 -13.30 8.54
N GLN A 168 -3.13 -14.31 9.21
CA GLN A 168 -2.58 -15.66 9.24
C GLN A 168 -2.80 -16.40 7.91
N ASN A 169 -3.92 -16.10 7.23
CA ASN A 169 -4.27 -16.65 5.91
C ASN A 169 -4.87 -15.51 5.06
N TYR A 170 -4.46 -15.43 3.79
CA TYR A 170 -5.06 -14.51 2.81
C TYR A 170 -5.82 -15.29 1.76
N ASN A 171 -6.92 -14.71 1.28
CA ASN A 171 -7.65 -15.29 0.16
C ASN A 171 -6.88 -15.06 -1.13
N VAL A 172 -6.72 -16.12 -1.92
CA VAL A 172 -6.21 -16.04 -3.29
C VAL A 172 -7.40 -15.88 -4.25
N ALA A 173 -7.32 -14.91 -5.16
CA ALA A 173 -8.27 -14.82 -6.26
C ALA A 173 -7.90 -15.86 -7.32
N VAL A 174 -8.86 -16.70 -7.69
CA VAL A 174 -8.67 -17.75 -8.69
C VAL A 174 -9.67 -17.63 -9.83
N ASN A 175 -9.35 -18.24 -10.96
CA ASN A 175 -10.19 -18.23 -12.14
C ASN A 175 -10.50 -19.66 -12.58
N LEU A 176 -11.76 -20.06 -12.46
CA LEU A 176 -12.26 -21.39 -12.84
C LEU A 176 -12.69 -21.47 -14.31
N SER A 177 -12.66 -20.37 -15.05
CA SER A 177 -13.04 -20.34 -16.46
C SER A 177 -11.90 -20.78 -17.39
N ASP A 178 -12.21 -20.94 -18.67
CA ASP A 178 -11.30 -21.29 -19.75
C ASP A 178 -10.57 -20.07 -20.37
N LYS A 179 -10.81 -18.85 -19.86
CA LYS A 179 -10.28 -17.59 -20.42
C LYS A 179 -9.57 -16.76 -19.37
N ALA A 180 -8.56 -16.02 -19.79
CA ALA A 180 -7.86 -15.09 -18.90
C ALA A 180 -8.79 -13.94 -18.48
N ILE A 181 -8.79 -13.60 -17.19
CA ILE A 181 -9.53 -12.47 -16.63
C ILE A 181 -8.51 -11.39 -16.25
N TYR A 182 -8.69 -10.18 -16.77
CA TYR A 182 -7.87 -9.03 -16.42
C TYR A 182 -8.53 -8.28 -15.27
N THR A 183 -7.89 -8.29 -14.11
CA THR A 183 -8.36 -7.61 -12.91
C THR A 183 -7.49 -6.40 -12.59
N TYR A 184 -7.92 -5.56 -11.65
CA TYR A 184 -7.07 -4.48 -11.14
C TYR A 184 -5.81 -4.97 -10.40
N MET A 185 -5.76 -6.26 -10.01
CA MET A 185 -4.60 -6.90 -9.36
C MET A 185 -3.70 -7.66 -10.34
N GLY A 186 -3.98 -7.56 -11.64
CA GLY A 186 -3.30 -8.32 -12.69
C GLY A 186 -4.16 -9.42 -13.31
N MET A 187 -3.53 -10.25 -14.13
CA MET A 187 -4.19 -11.30 -14.91
C MET A 187 -4.39 -12.57 -14.07
N LEU A 188 -5.64 -13.07 -14.05
CA LEU A 188 -5.98 -14.41 -13.60
C LEU A 188 -6.05 -15.36 -14.80
N LYS A 189 -5.10 -16.27 -14.91
CA LYS A 189 -5.00 -17.34 -15.89
C LYS A 189 -6.20 -18.31 -15.77
N PRO A 190 -6.64 -18.91 -16.89
CA PRO A 190 -7.65 -19.96 -16.89
C PRO A 190 -7.34 -21.12 -15.94
N GLU A 191 -8.37 -21.90 -15.59
CA GLU A 191 -8.25 -23.23 -14.97
C GLU A 191 -7.33 -23.26 -13.73
N LEU A 192 -7.52 -22.29 -12.84
CA LEU A 192 -6.74 -22.13 -11.60
C LEU A 192 -5.24 -21.88 -11.81
N GLY A 193 -4.77 -21.48 -13.00
CA GLY A 193 -3.34 -21.38 -13.30
C GLY A 193 -2.50 -20.36 -12.50
N ASN A 194 -3.09 -19.63 -11.54
CA ASN A 194 -2.40 -18.78 -10.57
C ASN A 194 -2.32 -19.39 -9.16
N ALA A 195 -2.95 -20.54 -8.91
CA ALA A 195 -3.03 -21.21 -7.62
C ALA A 195 -2.48 -22.64 -7.68
#